data_AF-A0A359E7D4-F1
#
_entry.id   AF-A0A359E7D4-F1
#
_cell.length_a   1.000
_cell.length_b   1.000
_cell.length_c   1.000
_cell.angle_alpha   90.00
_cell.angle_beta   90.00
_cell.angle_gamma   90.00
#
_symmetry.space_group_name_H-M   'P 1'
#
loop_
_entity.id
_entity.type
_entity.pdbx_description
1 polymer ?
#
loop_
_entity_poly.entity_id
_entity_poly.type
_entity_poly.pdbx_seq_one_letter_code
_entity_poly.pdbx_strand_id
1 'polypeptide(L)' 'RNSDVPSSFKLGINYPNPFNPTTNFSYDIAKASVVKLEVFDVLGRKVAELV' A
#
# COMPACT_ATOMS: atom_id res chain seq x y z
N ARG A 1 10.75 20.95 13.61
CA ARG A 1 9.99 20.42 12.45
C ARG A 1 10.21 18.92 12.44
N ASN A 2 9.25 18.13 12.92
CA ASN A 2 9.41 16.67 13.07
C ASN A 2 8.09 15.96 12.70
N SER A 3 7.50 16.39 11.58
CA SER A 3 6.18 15.97 11.10
C SER A 3 6.23 14.84 10.06
N ASP A 4 7.43 14.38 9.68
CA ASP A 4 7.61 13.40 8.58
C ASP A 4 7.94 11.98 9.06
N VAL A 5 7.94 11.73 10.37
CA VAL A 5 8.02 10.35 10.89
C VAL A 5 6.59 9.82 11.01
N PRO A 6 6.21 8.79 10.25
CA PRO A 6 4.88 8.21 10.36
C PRO A 6 4.66 7.63 11.77
N SER A 7 3.53 7.94 12.37
CA SER A 7 3.15 7.47 13.70
C SER A 7 2.38 6.14 13.69
N SER A 8 1.88 5.73 12.51
CA SER A 8 1.09 4.52 12.31
C SER A 8 1.33 3.92 10.94
N PHE A 9 0.77 2.73 10.70
CA PHE A 9 0.64 2.19 9.35
C PHE A 9 -0.29 3.07 8.51
N LYS A 10 0.11 3.35 7.27
CA LYS A 10 -0.71 4.08 6.31
C LYS A 10 -0.46 3.55 4.90
N LEU A 11 -1.54 3.33 4.15
CA LEU A 11 -1.48 3.06 2.72
C LEU A 11 -1.78 4.36 1.97
N GLY A 12 -0.90 4.71 1.03
CA GLY A 12 -1.06 5.85 0.14
C GLY A 12 -2.06 5.59 -0.98
N ILE A 13 -2.35 6.64 -1.74
CA ILE A 13 -3.21 6.52 -2.92
C ILE A 13 -2.53 5.68 -4.01
N ASN A 14 -3.31 4.93 -4.76
CA ASN A 14 -2.80 4.20 -5.92
C ASN A 14 -2.70 5.14 -7.13
N TYR A 15 -1.52 5.21 -7.75
CA TYR A 15 -1.31 6.05 -8.94
C TYR A 15 -0.37 5.39 -9.95
N PRO A 16 -0.72 5.39 -11.26
CA PRO A 16 -1.94 5.95 -11.84
C PRO A 16 -3.18 5.05 -11.70
N ASN A 17 -4.36 5.66 -11.53
CA ASN A 17 -5.70 5.04 -11.50
C ASN A 17 -6.72 6.08 -12.04
N PRO A 18 -7.68 5.78 -12.94
CA PRO A 18 -8.09 4.48 -13.50
C PRO A 18 -7.62 4.18 -14.95
N PHE A 19 -7.58 2.88 -15.29
CA PHE A 19 -7.25 2.25 -16.59
C PHE A 19 -5.76 2.12 -17.00
N ASN A 20 -4.83 2.09 -16.05
CA ASN A 20 -3.47 1.63 -16.33
C ASN A 20 -3.28 0.16 -15.88
N PRO A 21 -2.61 -0.69 -16.68
CA PRO A 21 -2.33 -2.09 -16.32
C PRO A 21 -1.32 -2.21 -15.15
N THR A 22 -0.71 -1.09 -14.76
CA THR A 22 0.20 -0.99 -13.61
C THR A 22 -0.17 0.25 -12.79
N THR A 23 -0.02 0.13 -11.47
CA THR A 23 -0.24 1.24 -10.53
C THR A 23 0.78 1.11 -9.40
N ASN A 24 1.20 2.23 -8.82
CA ASN A 24 2.14 2.27 -7.71
C ASN A 24 1.40 2.55 -6.41
N PHE A 25 1.89 1.96 -5.32
CA PHE A 25 1.40 2.17 -3.97
C PHE A 25 2.56 2.61 -3.08
N SER A 26 2.34 3.69 -2.33
CA SER A 26 3.24 4.09 -1.25
C SER A 26 2.67 3.60 0.07
N TYR A 27 3.51 3.22 1.03
CA TYR A 27 3.05 2.90 2.38
C TYR A 27 4.05 3.43 3.41
N ASP A 28 3.52 3.79 4.58
CA ASP A 28 4.30 4.30 5.69
C ASP A 28 4.26 3.30 6.85
N ILE A 29 5.42 3.08 7.48
CA ILE A 29 5.55 2.28 8.71
C ILE A 29 6.27 3.10 9.79
N ALA A 30 5.71 3.11 11.00
CA ALA A 30 6.29 3.85 12.12
C ALA A 30 7.60 3.25 12.64
N LYS A 31 7.80 1.95 12.40
CA LYS A 31 8.99 1.20 12.77
C LYS A 31 9.25 0.11 11.74
N ALA A 32 10.52 -0.19 11.51
CA ALA A 32 10.94 -1.36 10.72
C ALA A 32 10.19 -2.61 11.20
N SER A 33 9.46 -3.22 10.28
CA SER A 33 8.57 -4.36 10.53
C SER A 33 8.44 -5.18 9.24
N VAL A 34 8.03 -6.45 9.39
CA VAL A 34 7.63 -7.26 8.24
C VAL A 34 6.29 -6.72 7.75
N VAL A 35 6.26 -6.26 6.51
CA VAL A 35 5.06 -5.77 5.83
C VAL A 35 4.48 -6.93 5.02
N LYS A 36 3.16 -6.93 4.85
CA LYS A 36 2.47 -7.83 3.94
C LYS A 36 1.37 -7.05 3.22
N LEU A 37 1.47 -6.92 1.90
CA LEU A 37 0.46 -6.22 1.09
C LEU A 37 -0.31 -7.22 0.19
N GLU A 38 -1.58 -7.46 0.49
CA GLU A 38 -2.46 -8.36 -0.26
C GLU A 38 -3.45 -7.59 -1.13
N VAL A 39 -3.58 -7.99 -2.40
CA VAL A 39 -4.51 -7.40 -3.35
C VAL A 39 -5.67 -8.37 -3.58
N PHE A 40 -6.90 -7.86 -3.47
CA PHE A 40 -8.13 -8.62 -3.65
C PHE A 40 -8.96 -8.05 -4.80
N ASP A 41 -9.68 -8.93 -5.50
CA ASP A 41 -10.72 -8.50 -6.43
C ASP A 41 -12.04 -8.15 -5.72
N VAL A 42 -13.02 -7.67 -6.49
CA VAL A 42 -14.34 -7.27 -5.96
C VAL A 42 -15.16 -8.42 -5.37
N LEU A 43 -14.76 -9.68 -5.63
CA LEU A 43 -15.37 -10.88 -5.05
C LEU A 43 -14.62 -11.35 -3.80
N GLY A 44 -13.58 -10.63 -3.37
CA GLY A 44 -12.76 -10.97 -2.21
C GLY A 44 -11.73 -12.07 -2.48
N ARG A 45 -11.44 -12.41 -3.74
CA ARG A 45 -10.39 -13.38 -4.08
C ARG A 45 -9.04 -12.69 -4.08
N LYS A 46 -8.03 -13.29 -3.44
CA LYS A 46 -6.65 -12.78 -3.48
C LYS A 46 -6.07 -12.94 -4.88
N VAL A 47 -5.66 -11.83 -5.49
CA VAL A 47 -5.08 -11.79 -6.85
C VAL A 47 -3.58 -11.53 -6.88
N ALA A 48 -3.04 -10.92 -5.82
CA ALA A 48 -1.59 -10.75 -5.64
C ALA A 48 -1.22 -10.64 -4.17
N GLU A 49 0.03 -11.00 -3.88
CA GLU A 49 0.71 -10.72 -2.62
C GLU A 49 2.02 -10.04 -2.98
N LEU A 50 2.25 -8.86 -2.40
CA LEU A 50 3.46 -8.07 -2.55
C LEU A 50 4.26 -8.17 -1.24
N VAL A 51 5.24 -7.27 -1.07
CA VAL A 51 6.17 -7.23 0.08
C VAL A 51 5.57 -7.66 1.39
#